data_AF-A0A7W1DM33-F1
#
_entry.id   AF-A0A7W1DM33-F1
#
_cell.length_a   1.000
_cell.length_b   1.000
_cell.length_c   1.000
_cell.angle_alpha   90.00
_cell.angle_beta   90.00
_cell.angle_gamma   90.00
#
_symmetry.space_group_name_H-M   'P 1'
#
loop_
_entity.id
_entity.type
_entity.pdbx_description
1 polymer ?
#
loop_
_entity_poly.entity_id
_entity_poly.type
_entity_poly.pdbx_seq_one_letter_code
_entity_poly.pdbx_strand_id
1 'polypeptide(L)'
;MVPIIERRRTPRVELNADESLTFELRHRVQLLDISQTGALVGCDTAVPVGTRGQLRAGIAAHTFSAEVDVKRHHPKPPVRTQFGMGTAFGSMDDRSRKFLDEILQRARD
;
A
#
# COMPACT_ATOMS: atom_id res chain seq x y z
N MET A 1 24.26 -21.95 22.61
CA MET A 1 23.32 -20.93 23.13
C MET A 1 23.99 -19.57 22.96
N VAL A 2 23.50 -18.71 22.08
CA VAL A 2 24.10 -17.38 21.86
C VAL A 2 23.55 -16.42 22.92
N PRO A 3 24.39 -15.72 23.70
CA PRO A 3 23.89 -14.76 24.68
C PRO A 3 23.17 -13.61 23.98
N ILE A 4 21.97 -13.28 24.46
CA ILE A 4 21.23 -12.11 23.97
C ILE A 4 21.94 -10.89 24.54
N ILE A 5 22.76 -10.24 23.73
CA ILE A 5 23.43 -9.00 24.09
C ILE A 5 22.40 -7.88 24.12
N GLU A 6 22.22 -7.25 25.28
CA GLU A 6 21.42 -6.04 25.41
C GLU A 6 22.11 -4.89 24.66
N ARG A 7 21.40 -4.33 23.67
CA ARG A 7 21.91 -3.28 22.78
C ARG A 7 21.50 -1.87 23.21
N ARG A 8 20.56 -1.75 24.14
CA ARG A 8 20.01 -0.46 24.57
C ARG A 8 21.03 0.31 25.41
N ARG A 9 21.19 1.60 25.11
CA ARG A 9 22.10 2.51 25.81
C ARG A 9 21.40 3.43 26.82
N THR A 10 20.07 3.37 26.89
CA THR A 10 19.23 4.25 27.73
C THR A 10 18.12 3.46 28.44
N PRO A 11 17.62 3.93 29.61
CA PRO A 11 16.51 3.31 30.33
C PRO A 11 15.21 3.30 29.51
N ARG A 12 14.33 2.34 29.77
CA ARG A 12 12.97 2.34 29.23
C ARG A 12 12.10 3.30 30.06
N VAL A 13 11.20 3.99 29.38
CA VAL A 13 10.14 4.78 30.01
C VAL A 13 8.83 4.15 29.58
N GLU A 14 7.96 3.83 30.54
CA GLU A 14 6.60 3.40 30.25
C GLU A 14 5.81 4.61 29.74
N LEU A 15 5.16 4.46 28.60
CA LEU A 15 4.27 5.49 28.06
C LEU A 15 2.88 5.31 28.68
N ASN A 16 2.15 6.43 28.83
CA ASN A 16 0.77 6.37 29.31
C ASN A 16 -0.11 5.62 28.30
N ALA A 17 -1.12 4.89 28.77
CA ALA A 17 -1.95 4.01 27.95
C ALA A 17 -2.72 4.71 26.81
N ASP A 18 -2.85 6.03 26.87
CA ASP A 18 -3.60 6.84 25.90
C ASP A 18 -2.75 7.25 24.67
N GLU A 19 -1.45 6.95 24.65
CA GLU A 19 -0.58 7.25 23.52
C GLU A 19 -0.63 6.14 22.46
N SER A 20 -1.34 6.38 21.35
CA SER A 20 -1.34 5.49 20.19
C SER A 20 -0.26 5.88 19.19
N LEU A 21 0.63 4.95 18.85
CA LEU A 21 1.60 5.12 17.77
C LEU A 21 1.15 4.31 16.53
N THR A 22 1.22 4.92 15.35
CA THR A 22 1.00 4.21 14.09
C THR A 22 2.34 3.81 13.50
N PHE A 23 2.49 2.52 13.18
CA PHE A 23 3.68 2.00 12.51
C PHE A 23 3.35 1.69 11.05
N GLU A 24 3.93 2.44 10.12
CA GLU A 24 3.69 2.27 8.68
C GLU A 24 4.61 1.21 8.08
N LEU A 25 4.03 0.08 7.68
CA LEU A 25 4.73 -0.96 6.94
C LEU A 25 4.64 -0.70 5.43
N ARG A 26 5.77 -0.82 4.74
CA ARG A 26 5.83 -0.74 3.28
C ARG A 26 5.84 -2.13 2.69
N HIS A 27 4.81 -2.44 1.91
CA HIS A 27 4.76 -3.65 1.10
C HIS A 27 5.06 -3.33 -0.36
N ARG A 28 5.94 -4.11 -0.98
CA ARG A 28 6.07 -4.07 -2.43
C ARG A 28 4.84 -4.74 -3.03
N VAL A 29 4.21 -4.09 -4.00
CA VAL A 29 3.02 -4.59 -4.68
C VAL A 29 3.23 -4.62 -6.19
N GLN A 30 2.49 -5.52 -6.85
CA GLN A 30 2.36 -5.58 -8.30
C GLN A 30 1.02 -4.97 -8.69
N LEU A 31 1.01 -4.00 -9.61
CA LEU A 31 -0.23 -3.51 -10.19
C LEU A 31 -0.74 -4.51 -11.25
N LEU A 32 -1.99 -4.92 -11.16
CA LEU A 32 -2.61 -5.94 -12.03
C LEU A 32 -3.67 -5.34 -12.96
N ASP A 33 -4.49 -4.44 -12.42
CA ASP A 33 -5.35 -3.56 -13.18
C ASP A 33 -5.47 -2.20 -12.49
N ILE A 34 -5.98 -1.20 -13.20
CA ILE A 34 -6.26 0.12 -12.65
C ILE A 34 -7.50 0.71 -13.33
N SER A 35 -8.27 1.45 -12.55
CA SER A 35 -9.45 2.20 -12.97
C SER A 35 -9.43 3.59 -12.32
N GLN A 36 -10.46 4.39 -12.59
CA GLN A 36 -10.55 5.74 -12.03
C GLN A 36 -10.82 5.74 -10.51
N THR A 37 -11.42 4.67 -9.98
CA THR A 37 -11.84 4.59 -8.57
C THR A 37 -11.05 3.60 -7.74
N GLY A 38 -10.11 2.86 -8.34
CA GLY A 38 -9.37 1.83 -7.63
C GLY A 38 -8.49 0.98 -8.52
N ALA A 39 -7.86 -0.02 -7.91
CA ALA A 39 -6.92 -0.91 -8.58
C ALA A 39 -6.99 -2.33 -8.02
N LEU A 40 -6.63 -3.30 -8.85
CA LEU A 40 -6.29 -4.64 -8.40
C LEU A 40 -4.78 -4.74 -8.25
N VAL A 41 -4.33 -5.13 -7.05
CA VAL A 41 -2.90 -5.24 -6.74
C VAL A 41 -2.56 -6.62 -6.16
N GLY A 42 -1.35 -7.09 -6.49
CA GLY A 42 -0.75 -8.30 -5.95
C GLY A 42 0.29 -7.99 -4.88
N CYS A 43 0.43 -8.84 -3.86
CA CYS A 43 1.41 -8.71 -2.78
C CYS A 43 1.83 -10.09 -2.23
N ASP A 44 3.04 -10.19 -1.67
CA ASP A 44 3.53 -11.41 -1.02
C ASP A 44 3.12 -11.53 0.45
N THR A 45 2.48 -10.48 0.99
CA THR A 45 1.94 -10.48 2.34
C THR A 45 0.43 -10.39 2.30
N ALA A 46 -0.24 -11.20 3.12
CA ALA A 46 -1.68 -11.11 3.28
C ALA A 46 -2.03 -9.80 4.00
N VAL A 47 -2.67 -8.87 3.29
CA VAL A 47 -3.15 -7.60 3.85
C VAL A 47 -4.64 -7.75 4.19
N PRO A 48 -5.07 -7.48 5.43
CA PRO A 48 -6.48 -7.59 5.81
C PRO A 48 -7.39 -6.63 5.04
N VAL A 49 -8.63 -7.06 4.80
CA VAL A 49 -9.71 -6.16 4.33
C VAL A 49 -9.99 -5.10 5.39
N GLY A 50 -10.25 -3.87 4.96
CA GLY A 50 -10.41 -2.70 5.83
C GLY A 50 -9.10 -1.98 6.13
N THR A 51 -7.94 -2.55 5.75
CA THR A 51 -6.66 -1.87 5.87
C THR A 51 -6.64 -0.61 5.00
N ARG A 52 -6.23 0.51 5.62
CA ARG A 52 -5.89 1.75 4.93
C ARG A 52 -4.39 1.82 4.68
N GLY A 53 -4.02 2.39 3.56
CA GLY A 53 -2.63 2.63 3.24
C GLY A 53 -2.48 3.62 2.10
N GLN A 54 -1.26 3.70 1.56
CA GLN A 54 -0.94 4.57 0.46
C GLN A 54 -0.28 3.78 -0.65
N LEU A 55 -0.88 3.83 -1.85
CA LEU A 55 -0.27 3.29 -3.05
C LEU A 55 0.65 4.35 -3.64
N ARG A 56 1.94 4.04 -3.70
CA ARG A 56 2.96 4.89 -4.32
C ARG A 56 3.62 4.14 -5.47
N ALA A 57 3.68 4.76 -6.63
CA ALA A 57 4.34 4.20 -7.80
C ALA A 57 5.14 5.26 -8.55
N GLY A 58 6.32 4.89 -9.03
CA GLY A 58 6.97 5.60 -10.12
C GLY A 58 6.48 4.98 -11.43
N ILE A 59 5.69 5.71 -12.22
CA ILE A 59 5.20 5.26 -13.51
C ILE A 59 5.74 6.23 -14.55
N ALA A 60 6.68 5.75 -15.38
CA ALA A 60 7.48 6.58 -16.28
C ALA A 60 8.16 7.75 -15.53
N ALA A 61 7.97 8.99 -16.00
CA ALA A 61 8.54 10.21 -15.39
C ALA A 61 7.69 10.78 -14.22
N HIS A 62 6.61 10.11 -13.82
CA HIS A 62 5.66 10.62 -12.84
C HIS A 62 5.62 9.77 -11.57
N THR A 63 5.50 10.45 -10.44
CA THR A 63 5.16 9.84 -9.16
C THR A 63 3.64 9.86 -9.01
N PHE A 64 3.05 8.69 -8.85
CA PHE A 64 1.64 8.52 -8.49
C PHE A 64 1.54 8.21 -7.00
N SER A 65 0.64 8.90 -6.30
CA SER A 65 0.36 8.69 -4.89
C SER A 65 -1.14 8.82 -4.61
N ALA A 66 -1.72 7.76 -4.04
CA ALA A 66 -3.13 7.72 -3.67
C ALA A 66 -3.31 7.01 -2.34
N GLU A 67 -4.19 7.52 -1.48
CA GLU A 67 -4.71 6.71 -0.37
C GLU A 67 -5.54 5.56 -0.93
N VAL A 68 -5.49 4.42 -0.25
CA VAL A 68 -6.23 3.22 -0.63
C VAL A 68 -6.86 2.55 0.58
N ASP A 69 -8.07 2.05 0.38
CA ASP A 69 -8.71 1.09 1.27
C ASP A 69 -8.70 -0.29 0.61
N VAL A 70 -8.26 -1.33 1.34
CA VAL A 70 -8.43 -2.72 0.90
C VAL A 70 -9.90 -3.13 1.07
N LYS A 71 -10.60 -3.39 -0.02
CA LYS A 71 -12.05 -3.72 0.00
C LYS A 71 -12.33 -5.22 -0.08
N ARG A 72 -11.47 -5.99 -0.75
CA ARG A 72 -11.64 -7.44 -0.92
C ARG A 72 -10.32 -8.13 -1.23
N HIS A 73 -10.23 -9.41 -0.91
CA HIS A 73 -9.21 -10.29 -1.50
C HIS A 73 -9.63 -10.74 -2.89
N HIS A 74 -8.64 -10.95 -3.76
CA HIS A 74 -8.84 -11.52 -5.08
C HIS A 74 -8.70 -13.04 -5.00
N PRO A 75 -9.65 -13.82 -5.55
CA PRO A 75 -9.71 -15.26 -5.33
C PRO A 75 -8.58 -16.05 -5.99
N LYS A 76 -7.89 -15.47 -6.98
CA LYS A 76 -6.76 -16.09 -7.66
C LYS A 76 -5.46 -15.38 -7.33
N PRO A 77 -4.39 -16.10 -6.94
CA PRO A 77 -3.09 -15.50 -6.76
C PRO A 77 -2.57 -14.95 -8.09
N PRO A 78 -2.01 -13.74 -8.11
CA PRO A 78 -1.39 -13.18 -9.31
C PRO A 78 -0.14 -13.97 -9.73
N VAL A 79 0.29 -13.83 -10.99
CA VAL A 79 1.40 -14.62 -11.56
C VAL A 79 2.71 -14.52 -10.76
N ARG A 80 2.99 -13.37 -10.13
CA ARG A 80 4.27 -13.09 -9.46
C ARG A 80 4.15 -12.86 -7.96
N THR A 81 2.95 -12.92 -7.39
CA THR A 81 2.72 -12.62 -5.97
C THR A 81 1.71 -13.59 -5.38
N GLN A 82 1.76 -13.80 -4.06
CA GLN A 82 0.94 -14.83 -3.40
C GLN A 82 -0.52 -14.40 -3.17
N PHE A 83 -0.77 -13.12 -2.96
CA PHE A 83 -2.09 -12.60 -2.61
C PHE A 83 -2.49 -11.50 -3.58
N GLY A 84 -3.75 -11.49 -4.02
CA GLY A 84 -4.33 -10.37 -4.74
C GLY A 84 -5.37 -9.66 -3.88
N MET A 85 -5.53 -8.36 -4.08
CA MET A 85 -6.50 -7.54 -3.37
C MET A 85 -7.04 -6.41 -4.22
N GLY A 86 -8.34 -6.18 -4.13
CA GLY A 86 -9.01 -5.04 -4.74
C GLY A 86 -8.98 -3.86 -3.78
N THR A 87 -8.43 -2.74 -4.24
CA THR A 87 -8.34 -1.49 -3.48
C THR A 87 -9.23 -0.42 -4.11
N ALA A 88 -9.80 0.43 -3.26
CA ALA A 88 -10.49 1.65 -3.69
C ALA A 88 -9.60 2.85 -3.38
N PHE A 89 -9.52 3.81 -4.32
CA PHE A 89 -8.82 5.06 -4.09
C PHE A 89 -9.61 5.95 -3.12
N GLY A 90 -8.91 6.48 -2.12
CA GLY A 90 -9.38 7.51 -1.22
C GLY A 90 -8.94 8.89 -1.71
N SER A 91 -8.28 9.67 -0.85
CA SER A 91 -7.73 10.95 -1.27
C SER A 91 -6.55 10.78 -2.24
N MET A 92 -6.41 11.76 -3.12
CA MET A 92 -5.39 11.81 -4.16
C MET A 92 -5.08 13.28 -4.46
N ASP A 93 -3.80 13.62 -4.61
CA ASP A 93 -3.41 14.94 -5.06
C ASP A 93 -3.77 15.18 -6.54
N ASP A 94 -3.89 16.44 -6.93
CA ASP A 94 -4.34 16.80 -8.29
C ASP A 94 -3.37 16.31 -9.37
N ARG A 95 -2.08 16.23 -9.05
CA ARG A 95 -1.06 15.73 -9.98
C ARG A 95 -1.25 14.25 -10.27
N SER A 96 -1.49 13.44 -9.24
CA SER A 96 -1.74 12.00 -9.33
C SER A 96 -3.09 11.73 -9.99
N ARG A 97 -4.11 12.56 -9.72
CA ARG A 97 -5.43 12.47 -10.36
C ARG A 97 -5.34 12.72 -11.86
N LYS A 98 -4.72 13.83 -12.26
CA LYS A 98 -4.50 14.16 -13.67
C LYS A 98 -3.70 13.07 -14.39
N PHE A 99 -2.66 12.57 -13.73
CA PHE A 99 -1.84 11.49 -14.27
C PHE A 99 -2.62 10.18 -14.47
N LEU A 100 -3.47 9.82 -13.52
CA LEU A 100 -4.36 8.65 -13.64
C LEU A 100 -5.28 8.81 -14.84
N ASP A 101 -5.93 9.97 -14.99
CA ASP A 101 -6.83 10.25 -16.10
C ASP A 101 -6.11 10.16 -17.46
N GLU A 102 -4.90 10.71 -17.56
CA GLU A 102 -4.07 10.63 -18.76
C GLU A 102 -3.70 9.18 -19.13
N ILE A 103 -3.33 8.35 -18.15
CA ILE A 103 -3.03 6.93 -18.40
C ILE A 103 -4.29 6.20 -18.87
N LEU A 104 -5.41 6.39 -18.17
CA LEU A 104 -6.65 5.70 -18.49
C LEU A 104 -7.17 6.11 -19.87
N GLN A 105 -6.98 7.37 -20.27
CA GLN A 105 -7.33 7.82 -21.62
C GLN A 105 -6.46 7.14 -22.68
N ARG A 106 -5.12 7.12 -22.49
CA ARG A 106 -4.19 6.47 -23.43
C ARG A 106 -4.41 4.96 -23.57
N ALA A 107 -4.93 4.30 -22.55
CA ALA A 107 -5.20 2.86 -22.60
C ALA A 107 -6.48 2.50 -23.38
N ARG A 108 -7.31 3.50 -23.73
CA ARG A 108 -8.55 3.32 -24.51
C ARG A 108 -8.33 3.53 -26.02
N ASP A 109 -7.26 4.22 -26.39
CA ASP A 109 -6.87 4.51 -27.78
C ASP A 109 -6.01 3.38 -28.35
#